data_AF-A0A3B8T528-F1
#
_entry.id   AF-A0A3B8T528-F1
#
_cell.length_a   1.000
_cell.length_b   1.000
_cell.length_c   1.000
_cell.angle_alpha   90.00
_cell.angle_beta   90.00
_cell.angle_gamma   90.00
#
_symmetry.space_group_name_H-M   'P 1'
#
loop_
_entity.id
_entity.type
_entity.pdbx_description
1 polymer ?
#
loop_
_entity_poly.entity_id
_entity_poly.type
_entity_poly.pdbx_seq_one_letter_code
_entity_poly.pdbx_strand_id
1 'polypeptide(L)'
;AGRLQQNHPQHRLEQQTQRVDQLTIQLQHAVRNRLHRSQQRHQSLAHRLQRVSPVHQVASAQQQSQSLAQRLTKAMDSQLQYQQQRFARVTGILNSVSPLATLSRGYSISFVGDKVVMDPQDVQSGDILKTKLANGEITSKVV
;
A
#
# COMPACT_ATOMS: atom_id res chain seq x y z
N ALA A 1 33.50 98.52 10.99
CA ALA A 1 32.07 98.14 10.92
C ALA A 1 31.87 96.73 10.32
N GLY A 2 32.58 95.70 10.84
CA GLY A 2 32.64 94.37 10.21
C GLY A 2 31.87 93.26 10.90
N ARG A 3 31.02 93.58 11.89
CA ARG A 3 30.27 92.58 12.69
C ARG A 3 28.79 92.45 12.31
N LEU A 4 28.29 93.25 11.37
CA LEU A 4 26.87 93.26 10.99
C LEU A 4 26.52 92.39 9.78
N GLN A 5 27.51 91.90 9.02
CA GLN A 5 27.26 91.04 7.85
C GLN A 5 27.21 89.53 8.19
N GLN A 6 27.58 89.12 9.40
CA GLN A 6 27.51 87.71 9.82
C GLN A 6 26.11 87.27 10.31
N ASN A 7 25.15 88.19 10.35
CA ASN A 7 23.76 87.92 10.75
C ASN A 7 22.76 88.26 9.64
N HIS A 8 23.11 88.01 8.37
CA HIS A 8 22.13 88.17 7.30
C HIS A 8 21.08 87.04 7.36
N PRO A 9 19.79 87.35 7.58
CA PRO A 9 18.73 86.35 7.68
C PRO A 9 18.61 85.48 6.43
N GLN A 10 18.96 86.01 5.25
CA GLN A 10 19.03 85.25 3.99
C GLN A 10 20.02 84.08 4.06
N HIS A 11 21.22 84.29 4.58
CA HIS A 11 22.25 83.24 4.61
C HIS A 11 21.92 82.13 5.63
N ARG A 12 21.24 82.48 6.73
CA ARG A 12 20.69 81.51 7.68
C ARG A 12 19.52 80.72 7.08
N LEU A 13 18.67 81.38 6.28
CA LEU A 13 17.59 80.73 5.55
C LEU A 13 18.14 79.72 4.54
N GLU A 14 19.13 80.10 3.74
CA GLU A 14 19.76 79.21 2.75
C GLU A 14 20.39 77.97 3.39
N GLN A 15 21.10 78.13 4.52
CA GLN A 15 21.64 77.01 5.28
C GLN A 15 20.54 76.10 5.85
N GLN A 16 19.43 76.67 6.31
CA GLN A 16 18.28 75.90 6.79
C GLN A 16 17.61 75.13 5.64
N THR A 17 17.45 75.75 4.46
CA THR A 17 16.90 75.10 3.27
C THR A 17 17.79 73.95 2.80
N GLN A 18 19.10 74.16 2.66
CA GLN A 18 20.05 73.09 2.31
C GLN A 18 20.01 71.93 3.31
N ARG A 19 19.85 72.23 4.60
CA ARG A 19 19.75 71.20 5.65
C ARG A 19 18.45 70.41 5.55
N VAL A 20 17.33 71.07 5.23
CA VAL A 20 16.05 70.39 4.98
C VAL A 20 16.15 69.49 3.74
N ASP A 21 16.75 69.95 2.66
CA ASP A 21 16.94 69.15 1.45
C ASP A 21 17.80 67.92 1.72
N GLN A 22 18.91 68.09 2.44
CA GLN A 22 19.80 66.99 2.81
C GLN A 22 19.09 65.96 3.70
N LEU A 23 18.31 66.42 4.69
CA LEU A 23 17.52 65.54 5.56
C LEU A 23 16.41 64.82 4.78
N THR A 24 15.80 65.49 3.80
CA THR A 24 14.77 64.90 2.94
C THR A 24 15.34 63.77 2.09
N ILE A 25 16.51 63.98 1.48
CA ILE A 25 17.22 62.96 0.71
C ILE A 25 17.59 61.77 1.61
N GLN A 26 18.16 62.03 2.79
CA GLN A 26 18.52 60.97 3.75
C GLN A 26 17.29 60.17 4.20
N LEU A 27 16.18 60.83 4.51
CA LEU A 27 14.91 60.19 4.88
C LEU A 27 14.41 59.30 3.74
N GLN A 28 14.37 59.80 2.50
CA GLN A 28 13.93 59.03 1.34
C GLN A 28 14.77 57.77 1.14
N HIS A 29 16.10 57.88 1.26
CA HIS A 29 16.99 56.72 1.19
C HIS A 29 16.76 55.74 2.34
N ALA A 30 16.63 56.22 3.58
CA ALA A 30 16.38 55.38 4.73
C ALA A 30 15.06 54.60 4.60
N VAL A 31 13.99 55.26 4.15
CA VAL A 31 12.68 54.64 3.92
C VAL A 31 12.75 53.60 2.82
N ARG A 32 13.36 53.92 1.66
CA ARG A 32 13.52 52.96 0.55
C ARG A 32 14.31 51.73 1.00
N ASN A 33 15.43 51.94 1.70
CA ASN A 33 16.26 50.85 2.19
C ASN A 33 15.51 49.97 3.21
N ARG A 34 14.73 50.57 4.10
CA ARG A 34 13.92 49.83 5.07
C ARG A 34 12.84 49.00 4.40
N LEU A 35 12.16 49.55 3.40
CA LEU A 35 11.14 48.84 2.64
C LEU A 35 11.74 47.66 1.86
N HIS A 36 12.87 47.89 1.18
CA HIS A 36 13.56 46.85 0.43
C HIS A 36 14.01 45.69 1.32
N ARG A 37 14.62 45.99 2.48
CA ARG A 37 15.00 44.97 3.47
C ARG A 37 13.79 44.20 4.00
N SER A 38 12.68 44.88 4.24
CA SER A 38 11.42 44.23 4.68
C SER A 38 10.89 43.28 3.61
N GLN A 39 10.86 43.70 2.35
CA GLN A 39 10.44 42.86 1.22
C GLN A 39 11.33 41.63 1.04
N GLN A 40 12.66 41.81 1.09
CA GLN A 40 13.61 40.70 1.02
C GLN A 40 13.41 39.72 2.18
N ARG A 41 13.22 40.22 3.40
CA ARG A 41 12.96 39.38 4.58
C ARG A 41 11.65 38.60 4.40
N HIS A 42 10.58 39.26 3.97
CA HIS A 42 9.29 38.62 3.71
C HIS A 42 9.41 37.52 2.63
N GLN A 43 10.06 37.81 1.51
CA GLN A 43 10.29 36.83 0.44
C GLN A 43 11.09 35.64 0.95
N SER A 44 12.17 35.87 1.71
CA SER A 44 12.99 34.78 2.27
C SER A 44 12.20 33.89 3.24
N LEU A 45 11.35 34.47 4.08
CA LEU A 45 10.49 33.74 5.02
C LEU A 45 9.41 32.96 4.27
N ALA A 46 8.79 33.55 3.27
CA ALA A 46 7.80 32.86 2.42
C ALA A 46 8.42 31.66 1.70
N HIS A 47 9.63 31.81 1.13
CA HIS A 47 10.35 30.71 0.48
C HIS A 47 10.73 29.62 1.48
N ARG A 48 11.19 29.99 2.69
CA ARG A 48 11.49 29.01 3.75
C ARG A 48 10.23 28.26 4.19
N LEU A 49 9.11 28.96 4.36
CA LEU A 49 7.82 28.38 4.72
C LEU A 49 7.33 27.41 3.64
N GLN A 50 7.43 27.79 2.36
CA GLN A 50 7.08 26.90 1.24
C GLN A 50 7.97 25.66 1.17
N ARG A 51 9.29 25.79 1.42
CA ARG A 51 10.21 24.63 1.42
C ARG A 51 9.96 23.68 2.58
N VAL A 52 9.50 24.19 3.73
CA VAL A 52 9.12 23.38 4.89
C VAL A 52 7.68 22.88 4.78
N SER A 53 6.88 23.40 3.84
CA SER A 53 5.49 23.02 3.66
C SER A 53 5.38 21.53 3.32
N PRO A 54 4.81 20.71 4.22
CA PRO A 54 4.73 19.27 4.02
C PRO A 54 3.61 18.88 3.05
N VAL A 55 2.89 19.84 2.46
CA VAL A 55 1.69 19.57 1.64
C VAL A 55 1.99 18.59 0.50
N HIS A 56 3.08 18.80 -0.24
CA HIS A 56 3.46 17.88 -1.32
C HIS A 56 3.94 16.52 -0.81
N GLN A 57 4.66 16.49 0.32
CA GLN A 57 5.15 15.25 0.93
C GLN A 57 3.97 14.41 1.44
N VAL A 58 3.01 15.04 2.11
CA VAL A 58 1.78 14.39 2.60
C VAL A 58 0.94 13.88 1.44
N ALA A 59 0.72 14.69 0.40
CA ALA A 59 -0.04 14.25 -0.78
C ALA A 59 0.64 13.06 -1.49
N SER A 60 1.96 13.10 -1.65
CA SER A 60 2.73 12.00 -2.24
C SER A 60 2.67 10.73 -1.38
N ALA A 61 2.82 10.87 -0.05
CA ALA A 61 2.71 9.74 0.88
C ALA A 61 1.30 9.14 0.90
N GLN A 62 0.25 9.97 0.83
CA GLN A 62 -1.13 9.50 0.72
C GLN A 62 -1.36 8.72 -0.57
N GLN A 63 -0.88 9.23 -1.71
CA GLN A 63 -0.99 8.53 -3.00
C GLN A 63 -0.22 7.21 -2.99
N GLN A 64 0.99 7.17 -2.43
CA GLN A 64 1.76 5.93 -2.27
C GLN A 64 1.04 4.94 -1.36
N SER A 65 0.52 5.38 -0.22
CA SER A 65 -0.23 4.54 0.71
C SER A 65 -1.46 3.91 0.02
N GLN A 66 -2.22 4.70 -0.73
CA GLN A 66 -3.40 4.21 -1.45
C GLN A 66 -3.02 3.21 -2.55
N SER A 67 -1.94 3.46 -3.29
CA SER A 67 -1.43 2.53 -4.30
C SER A 67 -0.96 1.21 -3.67
N LEU A 68 -0.23 1.27 -2.56
CA LEU A 68 0.24 0.09 -1.83
C LEU A 68 -0.93 -0.72 -1.27
N ALA A 69 -1.94 -0.07 -0.71
CA ALA A 69 -3.15 -0.74 -0.21
C ALA A 69 -3.88 -1.49 -1.34
N GLN A 70 -4.10 -0.85 -2.49
CA GLN A 70 -4.75 -1.51 -3.64
C GLN A 70 -3.95 -2.70 -4.16
N ARG A 71 -2.62 -2.58 -4.22
CA ARG A 71 -1.73 -3.68 -4.63
C ARG A 71 -1.77 -4.84 -3.65
N LEU A 72 -1.79 -4.54 -2.34
CA LEU A 72 -1.88 -5.55 -1.29
C LEU A 72 -3.18 -6.34 -1.40
N THR A 73 -4.32 -5.65 -1.51
CA THR A 73 -5.63 -6.32 -1.65
C THR A 73 -5.66 -7.25 -2.87
N LYS A 74 -5.22 -6.77 -4.03
CA LYS A 74 -5.16 -7.59 -5.26
C LYS A 74 -4.25 -8.81 -5.10
N ALA A 75 -3.10 -8.65 -4.45
CA ALA A 75 -2.17 -9.75 -4.21
C ALA A 75 -2.77 -10.78 -3.26
N MET A 76 -3.46 -10.34 -2.20
CA MET A 76 -4.14 -11.22 -1.26
C MET A 76 -5.28 -12.00 -1.94
N ASP A 77 -6.12 -11.34 -2.74
CA ASP A 77 -7.21 -11.99 -3.45
C ASP A 77 -6.69 -13.05 -4.44
N SER A 78 -5.65 -12.70 -5.20
CA SER A 78 -5.03 -13.63 -6.15
C SER A 78 -4.42 -14.84 -5.44
N GLN A 79 -3.74 -14.62 -4.31
CA GLN A 79 -3.15 -15.68 -3.51
C GLN A 79 -4.22 -16.59 -2.91
N LEU A 80 -5.31 -16.02 -2.41
CA LEU A 80 -6.42 -16.79 -1.84
C LEU A 80 -7.08 -17.66 -2.92
N GLN A 81 -7.38 -17.09 -4.09
CA GLN A 81 -7.95 -17.83 -5.22
C GLN A 81 -7.04 -18.98 -5.67
N TYR A 82 -5.73 -18.73 -5.78
CA TYR A 82 -4.75 -19.75 -6.12
C TYR A 82 -4.77 -20.91 -5.10
N GLN A 83 -4.80 -20.60 -3.81
CA GLN A 83 -4.82 -21.63 -2.77
C GLN A 83 -6.15 -22.40 -2.74
N GLN A 84 -7.28 -21.74 -2.99
CA GLN A 84 -8.58 -22.41 -3.13
C GLN A 84 -8.60 -23.38 -4.30
N GLN A 85 -8.10 -22.97 -5.47
CA GLN A 85 -8.00 -23.85 -6.64
C GLN A 85 -7.07 -25.03 -6.39
N ARG A 86 -5.92 -24.78 -5.75
CA ARG A 86 -4.97 -25.83 -5.39
C ARG A 86 -5.59 -26.82 -4.40
N PHE A 87 -6.30 -26.33 -3.39
CA PHE A 87 -7.03 -27.17 -2.45
C PHE A 87 -8.10 -28.02 -3.16
N ALA A 88 -8.95 -27.41 -3.99
CA ALA A 88 -9.97 -28.11 -4.76
C ALA A 88 -9.39 -29.19 -5.68
N ARG A 89 -8.22 -28.93 -6.28
CA ARG A 89 -7.52 -29.93 -7.09
C ARG A 89 -7.06 -31.12 -6.25
N VAL A 90 -6.42 -30.86 -5.11
CA VAL A 90 -5.90 -31.93 -4.24
C VAL A 90 -7.05 -32.75 -3.66
N THR A 91 -8.15 -32.12 -3.25
CA THR A 91 -9.33 -32.85 -2.76
C THR A 91 -10.01 -33.64 -3.88
N GLY A 92 -10.10 -33.10 -5.09
CA GLY A 92 -10.58 -33.84 -6.26
C GLY A 92 -9.75 -35.08 -6.55
N ILE A 93 -8.41 -34.97 -6.50
CA ILE A 93 -7.49 -36.11 -6.66
C ILE A 93 -7.72 -37.13 -5.55
N LEU A 94 -7.71 -36.70 -4.28
CA LEU A 94 -7.93 -37.57 -3.12
C LEU A 94 -9.24 -38.35 -3.22
N ASN A 95 -10.31 -37.66 -3.62
CA ASN A 95 -11.61 -38.29 -3.85
C ASN A 95 -11.51 -39.31 -4.99
N SER A 96 -10.85 -39.00 -6.10
CA SER A 96 -10.75 -39.90 -7.26
C SER A 96 -9.90 -41.16 -7.03
N VAL A 97 -8.97 -41.14 -6.06
CA VAL A 97 -8.10 -42.27 -5.71
C VAL A 97 -8.56 -43.02 -4.44
N SER A 98 -9.68 -42.60 -3.85
CA SER A 98 -10.26 -43.25 -2.67
C SER A 98 -10.83 -44.64 -3.02
N PRO A 99 -10.67 -45.66 -2.14
CA PRO A 99 -11.37 -46.94 -2.26
C PRO A 99 -12.88 -46.75 -2.44
N LEU A 100 -13.48 -45.76 -1.78
CA LEU A 100 -14.90 -45.42 -1.95
C LEU A 100 -15.21 -44.98 -3.38
N ALA A 101 -14.37 -44.16 -4.01
CA ALA A 101 -14.59 -43.74 -5.39
C ALA A 101 -14.34 -44.85 -6.41
N THR A 102 -13.46 -45.80 -6.10
CA THR A 102 -13.33 -47.03 -6.89
C THR A 102 -14.61 -47.85 -6.81
N LEU A 103 -15.18 -48.02 -5.61
CA LEU A 103 -16.47 -48.67 -5.42
C LEU A 103 -17.62 -47.92 -6.11
N SER A 104 -17.65 -46.58 -6.04
CA SER A 104 -18.67 -45.74 -6.70
C SER A 104 -18.66 -45.82 -8.24
N ARG A 105 -17.55 -46.26 -8.85
CA ARG A 105 -17.46 -46.50 -10.31
C ARG A 105 -18.00 -47.86 -10.74
N GLY A 106 -18.62 -48.62 -9.84
CA GLY A 106 -19.23 -49.92 -10.13
C GLY A 106 -18.30 -51.11 -9.93
N TYR A 107 -17.13 -50.90 -9.33
CA TYR A 107 -16.25 -51.98 -8.90
C TYR A 107 -16.64 -52.45 -7.50
N SER A 108 -16.26 -53.67 -7.16
CA SER A 108 -16.43 -54.25 -5.83
C SER A 108 -15.10 -54.77 -5.30
N ILE A 109 -15.00 -54.90 -3.98
CA ILE A 109 -13.86 -55.54 -3.31
C ILE A 109 -14.39 -56.77 -2.59
N SER A 110 -13.84 -57.93 -2.92
CA SER A 110 -14.26 -59.22 -2.37
C SER A 110 -13.31 -59.67 -1.27
N PHE A 111 -13.87 -60.20 -0.19
CA PHE A 111 -13.14 -60.69 0.98
C PHE A 111 -13.54 -62.13 1.32
N VAL A 112 -12.56 -62.93 1.76
CA VAL A 112 -12.80 -64.20 2.47
C VAL A 112 -12.38 -63.99 3.92
N GLY A 113 -13.35 -64.00 4.84
CA GLY A 113 -13.12 -63.53 6.20
C GLY A 113 -12.69 -62.06 6.22
N ASP A 114 -11.48 -61.79 6.70
CA ASP A 114 -10.87 -60.44 6.76
C ASP A 114 -9.80 -60.20 5.67
N LYS A 115 -9.58 -61.15 4.75
CA LYS A 115 -8.57 -61.02 3.68
C LYS A 115 -9.21 -60.61 2.36
N VAL A 116 -8.60 -59.64 1.68
CA VAL A 116 -8.98 -59.26 0.31
C VAL A 116 -8.56 -60.36 -0.66
N VAL A 117 -9.48 -60.75 -1.55
CA VAL A 117 -9.22 -61.69 -2.64
C VAL A 117 -8.64 -60.93 -3.82
N MET A 118 -7.44 -61.31 -4.28
CA MET A 118 -6.78 -60.68 -5.43
C MET A 118 -6.57 -61.66 -6.58
N ASP A 119 -6.39 -62.95 -6.28
CA ASP A 119 -6.26 -64.02 -7.26
C ASP A 119 -7.41 -65.02 -7.12
N PRO A 120 -7.97 -65.56 -8.22
CA PRO A 120 -8.93 -66.67 -8.15
C PRO A 120 -8.45 -67.90 -7.36
N GLN A 121 -7.14 -68.09 -7.18
CA GLN A 121 -6.58 -69.18 -6.36
C GLN A 121 -6.72 -68.95 -4.85
N ASP A 122 -7.08 -67.74 -4.41
CA ASP A 122 -7.26 -67.39 -2.99
C ASP A 122 -8.60 -67.88 -2.41
N VAL A 123 -9.46 -68.49 -3.23
CA VAL A 123 -10.81 -68.96 -2.89
C VAL A 123 -11.01 -70.43 -3.24
N GLN A 124 -11.73 -71.15 -2.38
CA GLN A 124 -12.10 -72.55 -2.57
C GLN A 124 -13.62 -72.72 -2.67
N SER A 125 -14.07 -73.79 -3.35
CA SER A 125 -15.50 -74.14 -3.37
C SER A 125 -15.98 -74.39 -1.94
N GLY A 126 -17.08 -73.73 -1.57
CA GLY A 126 -17.62 -73.71 -0.22
C GLY A 126 -17.37 -72.41 0.55
N ASP A 127 -16.42 -71.57 0.13
CA ASP A 127 -16.07 -70.34 0.84
C ASP A 127 -17.18 -69.30 0.81
N ILE A 128 -17.28 -68.52 1.89
CA ILE A 128 -18.20 -67.38 2.00
C ILE A 128 -17.44 -66.11 1.61
N LEU A 129 -17.87 -65.51 0.52
CA LEU A 129 -17.36 -64.23 0.03
C LEU A 129 -18.21 -63.08 0.54
N LYS A 130 -17.53 -62.09 1.12
CA LYS A 130 -18.08 -60.78 1.45
C LYS A 130 -17.67 -59.78 0.38
N THR A 131 -18.62 -59.30 -0.40
CA THR A 131 -18.38 -58.37 -1.51
C THR A 131 -18.85 -56.98 -1.10
N LYS A 132 -17.90 -56.07 -0.89
CA LYS A 132 -18.20 -54.68 -0.54
C LYS A 132 -18.44 -53.87 -1.82
N LEU A 133 -19.56 -53.15 -1.85
CA LEU A 133 -19.95 -52.24 -2.93
C LEU A 133 -19.97 -50.80 -2.41
N ALA A 134 -20.25 -49.84 -3.29
CA ALA A 134 -20.34 -48.43 -2.92
C ALA A 134 -21.30 -48.18 -1.75
N ASN A 135 -22.47 -48.83 -1.79
CA ASN A 135 -23.55 -48.67 -0.82
C ASN A 135 -24.01 -50.04 -0.31
N GLY A 136 -23.16 -50.73 0.45
CA GLY A 136 -23.53 -51.96 1.15
C GLY A 136 -22.59 -53.13 0.87
N GLU A 137 -23.03 -54.31 1.29
CA GLU A 137 -22.26 -55.54 1.26
C GLU A 137 -23.16 -56.70 0.83
N ILE A 138 -22.62 -57.58 -0.03
CA ILE A 138 -23.29 -58.79 -0.49
C ILE A 138 -22.50 -59.99 0.02
N THR A 139 -23.20 -60.96 0.60
CA THR A 139 -22.61 -62.24 0.98
C THR A 139 -22.97 -63.30 -0.07
N SER A 140 -21.96 -63.96 -0.63
CA SER A 140 -22.12 -65.05 -1.60
C SER A 140 -21.32 -66.28 -1.16
N LYS A 141 -21.65 -67.44 -1.74
CA LYS A 141 -20.92 -68.69 -1.50
C LYS A 141 -20.32 -69.17 -2.81
N VAL A 142 -19.04 -69.54 -2.79
CA VAL A 142 -18.34 -70.11 -3.95
C VAL A 142 -18.85 -71.53 -4.18
N VAL A 143 -19.25 -71.84 -5.41
CA VAL A 143 -19.72 -73.16 -5.84
C VAL A 143 -18.71 -73.81 -6.77
#